data_AF-A0AAN9A7A8-F1
#
_entry.id   AF-A0AAN9A7A8-F1
#
_cell.length_a   1.000
_cell.length_b   1.000
_cell.length_c   1.000
_cell.angle_alpha   90.00
_cell.angle_beta   90.00
_cell.angle_gamma   90.00
#
_symmetry.space_group_name_H-M   'P 1'
#
loop_
_entity.id
_entity.type
_entity.pdbx_description
1 polymer ?
#
loop_
_entity_poly.entity_id
_entity_poly.type
_entity_poly.pdbx_seq_one_letter_code
_entity_poly.pdbx_strand_id
1 'polypeptide(L)'
;LPFIFIIAPSDGQSKYVAFMKFNIIEYAKSHSNCAVGREYDVTAKMVKTTDDLWAYLFTGLLQRLRADTLYNNKPPYGLRGFLEDHANRIMGYATIRQIRARKNSCIVPDELDSISNHCSSYTSIVDEDNKDYCAGWVVRNDANANSSECNVREFKYSTAREMGGFPKGGQLDWYGGGGYVIHLQGSTTKLLELFHELQELHWIDFYTRAVIIEFSTYNAAVNLFGMATIMSEYMPGGGITPSFRFEGIRLLQHHSEFGAFIMVCEVAFILFIIGYTIREVRAICKDRKSYFQNYWSYAEIAIILASYSMMIIYLLRYLATKAVLHVFRNTFGNGYVNLTYAAMLNEAYLYLVSFIGFVGSLKFIKLLRFNKRIGMCK
;
A
#
# COMPACT_ATOMS: atom_id res chain seq x y z
N LEU A 1 6.94 -43.63 2.18
CA LEU A 1 6.02 -42.88 1.31
C LEU A 1 5.26 -41.86 2.14
N PRO A 2 5.71 -40.60 2.22
CA PRO A 2 4.87 -39.56 2.78
C PRO A 2 4.72 -38.35 1.87
N PHE A 3 3.50 -37.85 1.91
CA PHE A 3 3.04 -36.54 1.50
C PHE A 3 4.04 -35.44 1.87
N ILE A 4 4.86 -35.06 0.88
CA ILE A 4 5.55 -33.77 0.85
C ILE A 4 4.50 -32.77 0.38
N PHE A 5 3.70 -32.24 1.31
CA PHE A 5 3.12 -30.92 1.11
C PHE A 5 4.15 -29.93 1.62
N ILE A 6 5.06 -29.55 0.72
CA ILE A 6 5.66 -28.23 0.75
C ILE A 6 4.48 -27.26 0.81
N ILE A 7 4.27 -26.61 1.95
CA ILE A 7 3.49 -25.36 2.00
C ILE A 7 4.37 -24.33 1.29
N ALA A 8 4.45 -24.47 -0.03
CA ALA A 8 4.61 -23.33 -0.90
C ALA A 8 3.37 -22.46 -0.63
N PRO A 9 3.48 -21.12 -0.60
CA PRO A 9 2.30 -20.31 -0.79
C PRO A 9 1.63 -20.88 -2.02
N SER A 10 0.35 -21.28 -1.90
CA SER A 10 -0.37 -22.00 -2.97
C SER A 10 0.10 -21.47 -4.30
N ASP A 11 0.59 -22.35 -5.17
CA ASP A 11 1.17 -21.98 -6.45
C ASP A 11 0.20 -21.06 -7.22
N GLY A 12 -1.10 -21.11 -6.90
CA GLY A 12 -2.11 -20.07 -7.12
C GLY A 12 -1.74 -18.67 -6.62
N GLN A 13 -1.63 -18.35 -5.33
CA GLN A 13 -1.34 -16.98 -4.87
C GLN A 13 0.00 -16.40 -5.35
N SER A 14 1.07 -17.21 -5.40
CA SER A 14 2.34 -16.74 -5.97
C SER A 14 2.22 -16.56 -7.48
N LYS A 15 1.55 -17.47 -8.21
CA LYS A 15 1.26 -17.25 -9.63
C LYS A 15 0.27 -16.12 -9.84
N TYR A 16 -0.75 -15.87 -9.03
CA TYR A 16 -1.73 -14.79 -9.23
C TYR A 16 -1.17 -13.43 -8.82
N VAL A 17 -0.33 -13.34 -7.77
CA VAL A 17 0.42 -12.12 -7.44
C VAL A 17 1.56 -11.92 -8.43
N ALA A 18 2.21 -12.98 -8.92
CA ALA A 18 3.21 -12.90 -9.97
C ALA A 18 2.61 -12.66 -11.34
N PHE A 19 1.38 -13.09 -11.64
CA PHE A 19 0.59 -12.93 -12.88
C PHE A 19 -0.25 -11.66 -12.82
N MET A 20 -0.49 -11.07 -11.65
CA MET A 20 -0.96 -9.71 -11.49
C MET A 20 0.21 -8.72 -11.48
N LYS A 21 1.37 -9.06 -10.88
CA LYS A 21 2.63 -8.33 -11.15
C LYS A 21 3.02 -8.48 -12.62
N PHE A 22 2.89 -9.66 -13.24
CA PHE A 22 3.13 -9.88 -14.66
C PHE A 22 2.09 -9.17 -15.48
N ASN A 23 0.78 -9.26 -15.21
CA ASN A 23 -0.20 -8.50 -15.99
C ASN A 23 -0.08 -7.00 -15.76
N ILE A 24 0.24 -6.48 -14.57
CA ILE A 24 0.45 -5.03 -14.40
C ILE A 24 1.77 -4.59 -15.06
N ILE A 25 2.83 -5.40 -15.03
CA ILE A 25 4.15 -5.10 -15.63
C ILE A 25 4.18 -5.38 -17.14
N GLU A 26 3.49 -6.40 -17.64
CA GLU A 26 3.25 -6.73 -19.04
C GLU A 26 2.16 -5.84 -19.64
N TYR A 27 1.14 -5.39 -18.92
CA TYR A 27 0.25 -4.34 -19.42
C TYR A 27 1.01 -3.01 -19.56
N ALA A 28 1.92 -2.72 -18.62
CA ALA A 28 2.88 -1.60 -18.75
C ALA A 28 3.98 -1.81 -19.81
N LYS A 29 4.24 -3.04 -20.27
CA LYS A 29 5.23 -3.35 -21.33
C LYS A 29 4.59 -3.60 -22.71
N SER A 30 3.37 -4.13 -22.78
CA SER A 30 2.72 -4.64 -23.99
C SER A 30 2.01 -3.55 -24.79
N HIS A 31 1.66 -2.42 -24.17
CA HIS A 31 1.10 -1.27 -24.88
C HIS A 31 2.17 -0.25 -25.34
N SER A 32 3.46 -0.62 -25.27
CA SER A 32 4.55 0.21 -25.80
C SER A 32 4.66 0.22 -27.34
N ASN A 33 3.90 -0.61 -28.06
CA ASN A 33 4.13 -0.81 -29.50
C ASN A 33 2.89 -0.72 -30.42
N CYS A 34 1.75 -0.21 -29.96
CA CYS A 34 0.61 0.06 -30.85
C CYS A 34 -0.18 1.31 -30.43
N ALA A 35 0.40 2.48 -30.64
CA ALA A 35 -0.35 3.72 -30.82
C ALA A 35 0.37 4.58 -31.86
N VAL A 36 -0.18 4.62 -33.07
CA VAL A 36 0.21 5.57 -34.11
C VAL A 36 -0.35 6.93 -33.69
N GLY A 37 0.52 7.77 -33.13
CA GLY A 37 0.24 9.14 -32.74
C GLY A 37 1.27 9.59 -31.72
N ARG A 38 2.13 10.56 -32.07
CA ARG A 38 3.09 11.14 -31.13
C ARG A 38 2.34 11.95 -30.07
N GLU A 39 1.98 11.29 -28.98
CA GLU A 39 1.64 11.92 -27.71
C GLU A 39 2.61 11.30 -26.70
N TYR A 40 3.41 12.12 -26.02
CA TYR A 40 4.44 11.65 -25.09
C TYR A 40 3.75 10.87 -23.94
N ASP A 41 3.72 9.55 -24.01
CA ASP A 41 3.23 8.69 -22.93
C ASP A 41 4.25 8.70 -21.78
N VAL A 42 4.19 9.74 -20.94
CA VAL A 42 5.06 9.89 -19.77
C VAL A 42 4.67 8.80 -18.79
N THR A 43 5.44 7.72 -18.75
CA THR A 43 5.25 6.69 -17.74
C THR A 43 5.76 7.21 -16.39
N ALA A 44 5.12 6.80 -15.30
CA ALA A 44 5.50 7.26 -13.97
C ALA A 44 6.99 6.98 -13.61
N LYS A 45 7.63 5.99 -14.25
CA LYS A 45 9.06 5.67 -14.10
C LYS A 45 10.00 6.72 -14.71
N MET A 46 9.50 7.49 -15.67
CA MET A 46 10.27 8.51 -16.39
C MET A 46 10.21 9.88 -15.72
N VAL A 47 9.40 10.03 -14.67
CA VAL A 47 9.27 11.28 -13.91
C VAL A 47 10.56 11.59 -13.19
N LYS A 48 11.26 12.66 -13.62
CA LYS A 48 12.50 13.14 -13.00
C LYS A 48 12.39 14.59 -12.52
N THR A 49 11.52 15.37 -13.15
CA THR A 49 11.29 16.79 -12.86
C THR A 49 9.84 17.05 -12.48
N THR A 50 9.56 18.20 -11.86
CA THR A 50 8.20 18.61 -11.50
C THR A 50 7.30 18.73 -12.73
N ASP A 51 7.85 19.18 -13.85
CA ASP A 51 7.10 19.29 -15.11
C ASP A 51 6.72 17.90 -15.65
N ASP A 52 7.62 16.92 -15.56
CA ASP A 52 7.30 15.52 -15.90
C ASP A 52 6.20 14.96 -15.00
N LEU A 53 6.21 15.32 -13.70
CA LEU A 53 5.20 14.86 -12.75
C LEU A 53 3.83 15.46 -13.10
N TRP A 54 3.76 16.76 -13.39
CA TRP A 54 2.53 17.39 -13.85
C TRP A 54 2.04 16.77 -15.16
N ALA A 55 2.91 16.59 -16.15
CA ALA A 55 2.57 15.92 -17.39
C ALA A 55 1.99 14.52 -17.14
N TYR A 56 2.62 13.75 -16.25
CA TYR A 56 2.11 12.45 -15.82
C TYR A 56 0.73 12.54 -15.17
N LEU A 57 0.46 13.54 -14.32
CA LEU A 57 -0.86 13.73 -13.71
C LEU A 57 -1.94 14.06 -14.75
N PHE A 58 -1.64 14.94 -15.71
CA PHE A 58 -2.57 15.37 -16.76
C PHE A 58 -2.94 14.25 -17.73
N THR A 59 -1.94 13.63 -18.36
CA THR A 59 -2.16 12.69 -19.46
C THR A 59 -2.08 11.24 -19.00
N GLY A 60 -1.06 10.89 -18.21
CA GLY A 60 -0.83 9.51 -17.80
C GLY A 60 -1.84 8.99 -16.78
N LEU A 61 -2.04 9.69 -15.67
CA LEU A 61 -2.83 9.20 -14.54
C LEU A 61 -4.34 9.26 -14.82
N LEU A 62 -4.85 10.43 -15.23
CA LEU A 62 -6.30 10.64 -15.36
C LEU A 62 -6.93 9.77 -16.46
N GLN A 63 -6.21 9.53 -17.56
CA GLN A 63 -6.67 8.63 -18.62
C GLN A 63 -6.75 7.19 -18.10
N ARG A 64 -5.70 6.70 -17.43
CA ARG A 64 -5.63 5.32 -16.91
C ARG A 64 -6.60 5.03 -15.77
N LEU A 65 -6.95 6.04 -14.98
CA LEU A 65 -7.88 5.90 -13.85
C LEU A 65 -9.35 5.71 -14.27
N ARG A 66 -9.67 5.83 -15.57
CA ARG A 66 -11.03 5.78 -16.08
C ARG A 66 -11.12 4.93 -17.34
N ALA A 67 -12.25 4.25 -17.48
CA ALA A 67 -12.59 3.55 -18.71
C ALA A 67 -12.66 4.56 -19.86
N ASP A 68 -11.84 4.34 -20.89
CA ASP A 68 -11.93 5.09 -22.14
C ASP A 68 -13.11 4.57 -23.00
N THR A 69 -13.36 5.25 -24.11
CA THR A 69 -14.34 4.85 -25.12
C THR A 69 -14.15 3.39 -25.55
N LEU A 70 -15.27 2.72 -25.79
CA LEU A 70 -15.24 1.33 -26.23
C LEU A 70 -14.71 1.24 -27.67
N TYR A 71 -14.35 0.03 -28.11
CA TYR A 71 -13.89 -0.25 -29.48
C TYR A 71 -14.78 0.29 -30.61
N ASN A 72 -16.04 0.60 -30.31
CA ASN A 72 -17.03 1.15 -31.22
C ASN A 72 -17.19 2.69 -31.11
N ASN A 73 -16.23 3.38 -30.48
CA ASN A 73 -16.23 4.83 -30.20
C ASN A 73 -17.44 5.32 -29.39
N LYS A 74 -18.15 4.42 -28.69
CA LYS A 74 -19.25 4.79 -27.82
C LYS A 74 -18.75 5.01 -26.40
N PRO A 75 -19.39 5.92 -25.64
CA PRO A 75 -19.06 6.09 -24.24
C PRO A 75 -19.32 4.79 -23.46
N PRO A 76 -18.49 4.49 -22.45
CA PRO A 76 -18.55 3.24 -21.70
C PRO A 76 -19.71 3.26 -20.68
N TYR A 77 -20.94 3.14 -21.17
CA TYR A 77 -22.15 3.09 -20.33
C TYR A 77 -22.08 1.91 -19.36
N GLY A 78 -22.32 2.17 -18.06
CA GLY A 78 -22.22 1.17 -17.00
C GLY A 78 -20.80 0.85 -16.52
N LEU A 79 -19.77 1.32 -17.23
CA LEU A 79 -18.35 1.07 -16.92
C LEU A 79 -17.62 2.31 -16.38
N ARG A 80 -18.34 3.38 -16.04
CA ARG A 80 -17.75 4.65 -15.54
C ARG A 80 -16.90 4.51 -14.27
N GLY A 81 -17.10 3.44 -13.50
CA GLY A 81 -16.30 3.12 -12.31
C GLY A 81 -15.17 2.13 -12.58
N PHE A 82 -14.89 1.78 -13.84
CA PHE A 82 -13.79 0.90 -14.21
C PHE A 82 -12.59 1.73 -14.64
N LEU A 83 -11.41 1.13 -14.48
CA LEU A 83 -10.17 1.63 -15.07
C LEU A 83 -10.21 1.47 -16.60
N GLU A 84 -9.17 1.98 -17.25
CA GLU A 84 -8.97 1.87 -18.70
C GLU A 84 -9.05 0.41 -19.21
N ASP A 85 -8.67 -0.57 -18.39
CA ASP A 85 -8.69 -1.99 -18.73
C ASP A 85 -10.09 -2.64 -18.79
N HIS A 86 -11.14 -1.90 -18.45
CA HIS A 86 -12.54 -2.34 -18.36
C HIS A 86 -12.76 -3.57 -17.45
N ALA A 87 -11.78 -3.98 -16.65
CA ALA A 87 -11.80 -5.19 -15.84
C ALA A 87 -11.73 -4.88 -14.34
N ASN A 88 -10.91 -3.91 -13.97
CA ASN A 88 -10.73 -3.48 -12.60
C ASN A 88 -11.66 -2.31 -12.29
N ARG A 89 -12.53 -2.48 -11.28
CA ARG A 89 -13.40 -1.41 -10.80
C ARG A 89 -12.68 -0.59 -9.73
N ILE A 90 -12.61 0.74 -9.87
CA ILE A 90 -12.09 1.61 -8.82
C ILE A 90 -13.06 1.65 -7.62
N MET A 91 -12.49 1.60 -6.42
CA MET A 91 -13.22 1.63 -5.15
C MET A 91 -13.24 3.06 -4.61
N GLY A 92 -14.25 3.83 -5.03
CA GLY A 92 -14.39 5.25 -4.69
C GLY A 92 -13.62 6.14 -5.66
N TYR A 93 -12.54 6.76 -5.20
CA TYR A 93 -11.71 7.67 -5.99
C TYR A 93 -10.24 7.54 -5.60
N ALA A 94 -9.37 8.00 -6.49
CA ALA A 94 -7.94 8.11 -6.23
C ALA A 94 -7.63 9.40 -5.46
N THR A 95 -6.58 9.38 -4.64
CA THR A 95 -6.11 10.56 -3.88
C THR A 95 -4.66 10.85 -4.22
N ILE A 96 -4.33 12.12 -4.37
CA ILE A 96 -2.95 12.59 -4.47
C ILE A 96 -2.63 13.30 -3.16
N ARG A 97 -1.63 12.81 -2.44
CA ARG A 97 -1.22 13.33 -1.15
C ARG A 97 0.19 13.89 -1.25
N GLN A 98 0.36 15.13 -0.84
CA GLN A 98 1.64 15.79 -0.77
C GLN A 98 2.13 15.87 0.67
N ILE A 99 3.40 15.55 0.84
CA ILE A 99 4.14 15.76 2.08
C ILE A 99 5.17 16.86 1.85
N ARG A 100 5.22 17.78 2.80
CA ARG A 100 6.10 18.95 2.78
C ARG A 100 6.99 18.92 4.01
N ALA A 101 8.25 19.31 3.82
CA ALA A 101 9.13 19.60 4.93
C ALA A 101 8.82 20.97 5.52
N ARG A 102 9.03 21.11 6.83
CA ARG A 102 8.95 22.37 7.54
C ARG A 102 9.92 23.37 6.89
N LYS A 103 9.45 24.61 6.73
CA LYS A 103 10.28 25.71 6.21
C LYS A 103 11.50 25.90 7.12
N ASN A 104 12.68 26.02 6.51
CA ASN A 104 13.97 26.23 7.18
C ASN A 104 14.32 25.11 8.19
N SER A 105 14.06 23.85 7.81
CA SER A 105 14.43 22.68 8.64
C SER A 105 15.94 22.40 8.68
N CYS A 106 16.74 23.12 7.89
CA CYS A 106 18.21 23.03 7.90
C CYS A 106 18.85 24.38 8.15
N ILE A 107 20.07 24.30 8.68
CA ILE A 107 20.91 25.46 8.98
C ILE A 107 21.70 25.80 7.72
N VAL A 108 21.50 27.01 7.19
CA VAL A 108 22.29 27.56 6.10
C VAL A 108 23.60 28.09 6.70
N PRO A 109 24.79 27.74 6.15
CA PRO A 109 26.04 28.35 6.57
C PRO A 109 26.04 29.87 6.35
N ASP A 110 26.66 30.62 7.27
CA ASP A 110 26.65 32.09 7.25
C ASP A 110 27.19 32.67 5.94
N GLU A 111 28.14 31.97 5.29
CA GLU A 111 28.73 32.38 4.01
C GLU A 111 27.71 32.36 2.85
N LEU A 112 26.67 31.53 2.96
CA LEU A 112 25.62 31.33 1.97
C LEU A 112 24.33 32.10 2.28
N ASP A 113 24.25 32.76 3.45
CA ASP A 113 23.07 33.51 3.88
C ASP A 113 22.75 34.66 2.91
N SER A 114 23.78 35.26 2.29
CA SER A 114 23.59 36.29 1.27
C SER A 114 22.95 35.79 -0.05
N ILE A 115 22.93 34.47 -0.28
CA ILE A 115 22.44 33.85 -1.52
C ILE A 115 21.04 33.26 -1.33
N SER A 116 20.79 32.56 -0.21
CA SER A 116 19.47 32.02 0.11
C SER A 116 19.36 31.65 1.59
N ASN A 117 18.44 32.32 2.30
CA ASN A 117 18.08 31.96 3.68
C ASN A 117 17.05 30.81 3.75
N HIS A 118 16.61 30.30 2.59
CA HIS A 118 15.64 29.21 2.51
C HIS A 118 16.32 27.87 2.36
N CYS A 119 16.02 26.97 3.30
CA CYS A 119 16.55 25.61 3.31
C CYS A 119 15.44 24.61 3.65
N SER A 120 15.54 23.41 3.07
CA SER A 120 14.66 22.31 3.41
C SER A 120 15.41 20.99 3.33
N SER A 121 15.45 20.26 4.43
CA SER A 121 16.08 18.93 4.52
C SER A 121 15.04 17.82 4.30
N TYR A 122 15.45 16.58 4.53
CA TYR A 122 14.52 15.46 4.72
C TYR A 122 13.57 15.71 5.89
N THR A 123 12.44 15.00 5.90
CA THR A 123 11.39 15.16 6.92
C THR A 123 11.60 14.28 8.14
N SER A 124 12.08 13.04 7.93
CA SER A 124 12.19 12.01 8.98
C SER A 124 10.91 11.87 9.82
N ILE A 125 9.72 12.13 9.23
CA ILE A 125 8.40 12.30 9.88
C ILE A 125 8.31 13.49 10.86
N VAL A 126 9.37 13.80 11.61
CA VAL A 126 9.37 14.80 12.71
C VAL A 126 9.33 16.24 12.19
N ASP A 127 10.02 16.49 11.07
CA ASP A 127 10.13 17.81 10.44
C ASP A 127 9.12 17.99 9.30
N GLU A 128 8.01 17.26 9.31
CA GLU A 128 6.89 17.50 8.41
C GLU A 128 6.16 18.80 8.75
N ASP A 129 5.69 19.48 7.71
CA ASP A 129 4.85 20.66 7.84
C ASP A 129 3.38 20.26 7.98
N ASN A 130 2.77 20.68 9.10
CA ASN A 130 1.41 20.35 9.50
C ASN A 130 0.49 21.58 9.63
N LYS A 131 0.92 22.73 9.10
CA LYS A 131 0.15 23.99 9.19
C LYS A 131 -0.90 24.10 8.09
N ASP A 132 -1.97 24.84 8.36
CA ASP A 132 -2.92 25.20 7.32
C ASP A 132 -2.43 26.41 6.51
N TYR A 133 -2.54 26.31 5.19
CA TYR A 133 -2.17 27.36 4.26
C TYR A 133 -3.38 27.83 3.45
N CYS A 134 -3.27 29.05 2.92
CA CYS A 134 -4.15 29.55 1.89
C CYS A 134 -3.55 29.21 0.51
N ALA A 135 -4.33 29.44 -0.56
CA ALA A 135 -3.89 29.24 -1.94
C ALA A 135 -2.49 29.85 -2.18
N GLY A 136 -1.59 29.07 -2.79
CA GLY A 136 -0.22 29.50 -3.07
C GLY A 136 0.75 29.42 -1.86
N TRP A 137 0.48 28.57 -0.87
CA TRP A 137 1.33 28.38 0.33
C TRP A 137 1.51 29.63 1.19
N VAL A 138 0.52 30.52 1.16
CA VAL A 138 0.47 31.72 1.98
C VAL A 138 0.06 31.36 3.40
N VAL A 139 0.83 31.81 4.39
CA VAL A 139 0.54 31.55 5.81
C VAL A 139 -0.78 32.22 6.20
N ARG A 140 -1.67 31.45 6.81
CA ARG A 140 -2.94 31.96 7.28
C ARG A 140 -2.74 32.90 8.47
N ASN A 141 -3.13 34.17 8.29
CA ASN A 141 -3.14 35.21 9.33
C ASN A 141 -4.58 35.73 9.51
N ASP A 142 -4.87 36.38 10.64
CA ASP A 142 -6.22 36.90 10.96
C ASP A 142 -6.79 37.83 9.88
N ALA A 143 -5.94 38.58 9.18
CA ALA A 143 -6.34 39.47 8.07
C ALA A 143 -6.85 38.71 6.83
N ASN A 144 -6.31 37.52 6.55
CA ASN A 144 -6.62 36.73 5.36
C ASN A 144 -7.54 35.54 5.69
N ALA A 145 -7.80 35.25 6.97
CA ALA A 145 -8.47 34.04 7.42
C ALA A 145 -9.89 33.84 6.86
N ASN A 146 -10.54 34.91 6.41
CA ASN A 146 -11.91 34.92 5.86
C ASN A 146 -11.96 35.03 4.32
N SER A 147 -10.82 35.07 3.63
CA SER A 147 -10.80 35.12 2.17
C SER A 147 -11.19 33.76 1.57
N SER A 148 -11.78 33.80 0.36
CA SER A 148 -12.06 32.58 -0.42
C SER A 148 -10.81 31.76 -0.70
N GLU A 149 -9.66 32.42 -0.83
CA GLU A 149 -8.34 31.82 -1.07
C GLU A 149 -7.86 30.95 0.09
N CYS A 150 -8.29 31.23 1.33
CA CYS A 150 -7.98 30.41 2.50
C CYS A 150 -8.98 29.25 2.71
N ASN A 151 -10.01 29.14 1.86
CA ASN A 151 -11.00 28.07 1.94
C ASN A 151 -10.80 26.95 0.89
N VAL A 152 -9.62 26.92 0.26
CA VAL A 152 -9.23 25.83 -0.64
C VAL A 152 -8.82 24.62 0.20
N ARG A 153 -9.34 23.42 -0.11
CA ARG A 153 -9.16 22.22 0.73
C ARG A 153 -7.76 21.61 0.52
N GLU A 154 -7.23 21.76 -0.67
CA GLU A 154 -5.96 21.22 -1.16
C GLU A 154 -4.74 21.85 -0.47
N PHE A 155 -4.90 23.00 0.19
CA PHE A 155 -3.88 23.69 0.97
C PHE A 155 -4.07 23.56 2.50
N LYS A 156 -5.10 22.81 2.95
CA LYS A 156 -5.32 22.50 4.37
C LYS A 156 -4.71 21.16 4.73
N TYR A 157 -4.08 21.09 5.90
CA TYR A 157 -3.42 19.88 6.34
C TYR A 157 -4.44 18.87 6.86
N SER A 158 -4.46 17.67 6.28
CA SER A 158 -5.27 16.56 6.77
C SER A 158 -4.44 15.67 7.68
N THR A 159 -4.98 15.35 8.86
CA THR A 159 -4.27 14.51 9.82
C THR A 159 -4.32 13.03 9.41
N ALA A 160 -3.34 12.25 9.89
CA ALA A 160 -3.31 10.80 9.63
C ALA A 160 -4.59 10.07 10.10
N ARG A 161 -5.21 10.55 11.19
CA ARG A 161 -6.44 9.97 11.74
C ARG A 161 -7.65 10.23 10.85
N GLU A 162 -7.80 11.45 10.33
CA GLU A 162 -8.89 11.82 9.43
C GLU A 162 -8.84 11.05 8.11
N MET A 163 -7.63 10.83 7.59
CA MET A 163 -7.43 10.05 6.37
C MET A 163 -7.44 8.53 6.59
N GLY A 164 -7.30 8.08 7.83
CA GLY A 164 -6.94 6.68 8.13
C GLY A 164 -5.61 6.27 7.49
N GLY A 165 -4.70 7.24 7.31
CA GLY A 165 -3.39 7.06 6.69
C GLY A 165 -2.38 6.50 7.68
N PHE A 166 -1.53 5.60 7.20
CA PHE A 166 -0.40 5.05 7.97
C PHE A 166 0.92 5.59 7.42
N PRO A 167 1.99 5.63 8.23
CA PRO A 167 3.31 6.01 7.74
C PRO A 167 3.76 5.12 6.58
N LYS A 168 4.35 5.73 5.56
CA LYS A 168 4.86 5.05 4.37
C LYS A 168 6.36 5.30 4.22
N GLY A 169 7.13 4.22 4.15
CA GLY A 169 8.55 4.28 3.80
C GLY A 169 8.71 4.40 2.29
N GLY A 170 9.46 5.41 1.85
CA GLY A 170 9.99 5.52 0.49
C GLY A 170 11.40 4.95 0.36
N GLN A 171 12.05 5.24 -0.76
CA GLN A 171 13.47 4.95 -0.98
C GLN A 171 14.37 5.96 -0.27
N LEU A 172 13.93 7.21 -0.12
CA LEU A 172 14.73 8.29 0.46
C LEU A 172 14.41 8.54 1.93
N ASP A 173 13.13 8.55 2.31
CA ASP A 173 12.70 8.92 3.66
C ASP A 173 11.44 8.16 4.10
N TRP A 174 11.09 8.30 5.38
CA TRP A 174 9.81 7.87 5.92
C TRP A 174 8.87 9.05 6.03
N TYR A 175 7.63 8.85 5.58
CA TYR A 175 6.59 9.86 5.59
C TYR A 175 5.44 9.45 6.50
N GLY A 176 4.85 10.41 7.19
CA GLY A 176 3.68 10.23 8.02
C GLY A 176 2.43 9.85 7.21
N GLY A 177 1.37 9.53 7.95
CA GLY A 177 0.04 9.26 7.36
C GLY A 177 -0.75 10.53 7.02
N GLY A 178 -0.23 11.71 7.38
CA GLY A 178 -0.83 13.03 7.15
C GLY A 178 -0.42 13.64 5.81
N GLY A 179 -0.94 14.84 5.51
CA GLY A 179 -0.51 15.63 4.35
C GLY A 179 -1.61 16.50 3.74
N TYR A 180 -1.27 17.16 2.65
CA TYR A 180 -2.19 17.96 1.84
C TYR A 180 -2.74 17.07 0.72
N VAL A 181 -4.06 17.05 0.52
CA VAL A 181 -4.68 16.03 -0.32
C VAL A 181 -5.58 16.61 -1.38
N ILE A 182 -5.41 16.10 -2.60
CA ILE A 182 -6.31 16.28 -3.73
C ILE A 182 -7.14 15.01 -3.87
N HIS A 183 -8.45 15.14 -3.82
CA HIS A 183 -9.37 14.04 -4.07
C HIS A 183 -9.80 14.03 -5.54
N LEU A 184 -9.50 12.96 -6.27
CA LEU A 184 -9.82 12.84 -7.70
C LEU A 184 -11.29 12.45 -7.94
N GLN A 185 -12.20 13.32 -7.49
CA GLN A 185 -13.65 13.18 -7.60
C GLN A 185 -14.21 14.04 -8.74
N GLY A 186 -15.26 13.57 -9.43
CA GLY A 186 -15.98 14.37 -10.44
C GLY A 186 -15.61 14.07 -11.89
N SER A 187 -15.90 14.98 -12.83
CA SER A 187 -15.61 14.80 -14.27
C SER A 187 -14.14 15.05 -14.58
N THR A 188 -13.64 14.48 -15.68
CA THR A 188 -12.23 14.62 -16.08
C THR A 188 -11.91 16.08 -16.38
N THR A 189 -12.84 16.80 -17.00
CA THR A 189 -12.72 18.24 -17.28
C THR A 189 -12.47 19.08 -16.03
N LYS A 190 -13.25 18.85 -14.96
CA LYS A 190 -13.09 19.57 -13.69
C LYS A 190 -11.77 19.25 -13.00
N LEU A 191 -11.31 18.00 -13.10
CA LEU A 191 -10.02 17.61 -12.53
C LEU A 191 -8.84 18.22 -13.30
N LEU A 192 -8.96 18.33 -14.63
CA LEU A 192 -7.96 19.02 -15.46
C LEU A 192 -7.91 20.52 -15.12
N GLU A 193 -9.07 21.18 -15.01
CA GLU A 193 -9.15 22.58 -14.55
C GLU A 193 -8.51 22.78 -13.17
N LEU A 194 -8.82 21.89 -12.21
CA LEU A 194 -8.21 21.90 -10.88
C LEU A 194 -6.69 21.71 -10.94
N PHE A 195 -6.17 20.80 -11.76
CA PHE A 195 -4.74 20.61 -11.91
C PHE A 195 -4.04 21.83 -12.52
N HIS A 196 -4.65 22.51 -13.49
CA HIS A 196 -4.12 23.76 -14.02
C HIS A 196 -4.05 24.85 -12.94
N GLU A 197 -5.12 25.03 -12.16
CA GLU A 197 -5.14 25.98 -11.05
C GLU A 197 -4.06 25.66 -10.01
N LEU A 198 -3.92 24.39 -9.59
CA LEU A 198 -2.90 23.99 -8.63
C LEU A 198 -1.47 24.09 -9.16
N GLN A 199 -1.27 23.92 -10.47
CA GLN A 199 0.01 24.12 -11.12
C GLN A 199 0.39 25.61 -11.13
N GLU A 200 -0.55 26.50 -11.46
CA GLU A 200 -0.37 27.96 -11.43
C GLU A 200 -0.11 28.46 -10.00
N LEU A 201 -0.77 27.88 -9.01
CA LEU A 201 -0.57 28.19 -7.60
C LEU A 201 0.68 27.52 -6.99
N HIS A 202 1.52 26.87 -7.79
CA HIS A 202 2.72 26.16 -7.33
C HIS A 202 2.44 25.21 -6.17
N TRP A 203 1.37 24.41 -6.25
CA TRP A 203 1.04 23.42 -5.22
C TRP A 203 2.25 22.51 -4.96
N ILE A 204 2.97 22.09 -6.00
CA ILE A 204 4.27 21.43 -5.87
C ILE A 204 5.39 22.46 -5.95
N ASP A 205 6.15 22.62 -4.87
CA ASP A 205 7.24 23.60 -4.74
C ASP A 205 8.51 22.99 -4.12
N PHE A 206 9.51 23.85 -3.85
CA PHE A 206 10.80 23.48 -3.26
C PHE A 206 10.72 22.73 -1.92
N TYR A 207 9.67 22.97 -1.12
CA TYR A 207 9.48 22.33 0.18
C TYR A 207 8.79 20.97 0.09
N THR A 208 8.33 20.58 -1.10
CA THR A 208 7.72 19.28 -1.33
C THR A 208 8.77 18.18 -1.20
N ARG A 209 8.44 17.11 -0.46
CA ARG A 209 9.34 15.97 -0.24
C ARG A 209 8.79 14.67 -0.79
N ALA A 210 7.48 14.52 -0.83
CA ALA A 210 6.87 13.41 -1.57
C ALA A 210 5.49 13.78 -2.09
N VAL A 211 5.16 13.23 -3.25
CA VAL A 211 3.80 13.22 -3.81
C VAL A 211 3.40 11.76 -3.98
N ILE A 212 2.33 11.34 -3.30
CA ILE A 212 1.88 9.96 -3.21
C ILE A 212 0.48 9.86 -3.79
N ILE A 213 0.34 9.08 -4.85
CA ILE A 213 -0.95 8.76 -5.48
C ILE A 213 -1.40 7.40 -4.96
N GLU A 214 -2.61 7.36 -4.41
CA GLU A 214 -3.17 6.18 -3.75
C GLU A 214 -4.57 5.90 -4.28
N PHE A 215 -4.82 4.66 -4.70
CA PHE A 215 -6.16 4.22 -5.07
C PHE A 215 -6.33 2.72 -4.87
N SER A 216 -7.59 2.31 -4.70
CA SER A 216 -7.98 0.92 -4.52
C SER A 216 -8.86 0.46 -5.67
N THR A 217 -8.73 -0.79 -6.06
CA THR A 217 -9.49 -1.42 -7.14
C THR A 217 -10.05 -2.76 -6.70
N TYR A 218 -11.03 -3.27 -7.43
CA TYR A 218 -11.55 -4.61 -7.25
C TYR A 218 -11.79 -5.26 -8.60
N ASN A 219 -11.23 -6.45 -8.73
CA ASN A 219 -11.44 -7.31 -9.88
C ASN A 219 -12.49 -8.37 -9.53
N ALA A 220 -13.65 -8.32 -10.18
CA ALA A 220 -14.72 -9.28 -9.95
C ALA A 220 -14.41 -10.68 -10.51
N ALA A 221 -13.65 -10.76 -11.60
CA ALA A 221 -13.35 -12.04 -12.26
C ALA A 221 -12.47 -12.95 -11.39
N VAL A 222 -11.47 -12.37 -10.72
CA VAL A 222 -10.56 -13.11 -9.80
C VAL A 222 -10.89 -12.91 -8.33
N ASN A 223 -11.91 -12.10 -8.01
CA ASN A 223 -12.31 -11.74 -6.65
C ASN A 223 -11.12 -11.24 -5.80
N LEU A 224 -10.39 -10.25 -6.32
CA LEU A 224 -9.20 -9.67 -5.69
C LEU A 224 -9.33 -8.16 -5.60
N PHE A 225 -9.01 -7.62 -4.42
CA PHE A 225 -8.89 -6.19 -4.19
C PHE A 225 -7.45 -5.78 -4.48
N GLY A 226 -7.24 -4.81 -5.35
CA GLY A 226 -5.94 -4.21 -5.63
C GLY A 226 -5.79 -2.90 -4.87
N MET A 227 -4.57 -2.58 -4.45
CA MET A 227 -4.20 -1.21 -4.09
C MET A 227 -2.95 -0.83 -4.85
N ALA A 228 -2.94 0.41 -5.31
CA ALA A 228 -1.81 1.04 -5.95
C ALA A 228 -1.34 2.19 -5.06
N THR A 229 -0.04 2.21 -4.78
CA THR A 229 0.66 3.36 -4.21
C THR A 229 1.78 3.73 -5.17
N ILE A 230 1.71 4.92 -5.72
CA ILE A 230 2.72 5.51 -6.61
C ILE A 230 3.30 6.70 -5.87
N MET A 231 4.60 6.73 -5.65
CA MET A 231 5.27 7.76 -4.86
C MET A 231 6.36 8.42 -5.67
N SER A 232 6.37 9.74 -5.72
CA SER A 232 7.40 10.57 -6.32
C SER A 232 8.10 11.33 -5.19
N GLU A 233 9.30 10.90 -4.83
CA GLU A 233 10.09 11.50 -3.75
C GLU A 233 11.01 12.59 -4.30
N TYR A 234 11.02 13.74 -3.66
CA TYR A 234 11.85 14.88 -4.00
C TYR A 234 13.11 14.87 -3.14
N MET A 235 14.26 14.76 -3.79
CA MET A 235 15.54 14.98 -3.13
C MET A 235 15.67 16.46 -2.75
N PRO A 236 16.36 16.80 -1.65
CA PRO A 236 16.63 18.21 -1.31
C PRO A 236 17.33 19.00 -2.42
N GLY A 237 18.05 18.33 -3.33
CA GLY A 237 18.67 18.92 -4.52
C GLY A 237 17.72 19.11 -5.72
N GLY A 238 16.43 18.82 -5.59
CA GLY A 238 15.39 19.11 -6.59
C GLY A 238 15.04 17.98 -7.59
N GLY A 239 15.79 16.88 -7.60
CA GLY A 239 15.46 15.73 -8.46
C GLY A 239 14.39 14.82 -7.87
N ILE A 240 13.65 14.12 -8.73
CA ILE A 240 12.58 13.18 -8.32
C ILE A 240 13.03 11.73 -8.46
N THR A 241 12.74 10.93 -7.43
CA THR A 241 12.90 9.47 -7.41
C THR A 241 11.52 8.80 -7.33
N PRO A 242 11.03 8.18 -8.42
CA PRO A 242 9.74 7.51 -8.42
C PRO A 242 9.81 6.08 -7.88
N SER A 243 8.80 5.66 -7.12
CA SER A 243 8.63 4.30 -6.61
C SER A 243 7.17 3.83 -6.71
N PHE A 244 6.98 2.51 -6.83
CA PHE A 244 5.67 1.90 -7.09
C PHE A 244 5.46 0.69 -6.21
N ARG A 245 4.28 0.58 -5.61
CA ARG A 245 3.87 -0.58 -4.82
C ARG A 245 2.43 -0.95 -5.20
N PHE A 246 2.29 -2.16 -5.74
CA PHE A 246 0.99 -2.75 -6.07
C PHE A 246 0.77 -3.99 -5.23
N GLU A 247 -0.39 -4.06 -4.58
CA GLU A 247 -0.72 -5.14 -3.66
C GLU A 247 -2.11 -5.69 -3.94
N GLY A 248 -2.21 -7.01 -3.99
CA GLY A 248 -3.47 -7.72 -4.14
C GLY A 248 -3.87 -8.39 -2.83
N ILE A 249 -5.08 -8.12 -2.35
CA ILE A 249 -5.67 -8.75 -1.17
C ILE A 249 -6.96 -9.46 -1.55
N ARG A 250 -7.06 -10.72 -1.15
CA ARG A 250 -8.32 -11.46 -1.23
C ARG A 250 -9.09 -11.30 0.08
N LEU A 251 -10.00 -10.32 0.14
CA LEU A 251 -10.85 -10.10 1.33
C LEU A 251 -11.99 -11.13 1.41
N LEU A 252 -12.52 -11.55 0.26
CA LEU A 252 -13.64 -12.49 0.15
C LEU A 252 -13.14 -13.93 -0.05
N GLN A 253 -12.54 -14.51 0.99
CA GLN A 253 -11.90 -15.84 0.91
C GLN A 253 -12.89 -17.00 0.71
N HIS A 254 -14.09 -16.90 1.27
CA HIS A 254 -15.07 -18.00 1.34
C HIS A 254 -15.91 -18.21 0.08
N HIS A 255 -15.76 -17.38 -0.95
CA HIS A 255 -16.59 -17.42 -2.16
C HIS A 255 -16.03 -18.31 -3.29
N SER A 256 -14.87 -18.95 -3.14
CA SER A 256 -14.38 -19.91 -4.14
C SER A 256 -14.88 -21.32 -3.88
N GLU A 257 -14.88 -22.15 -4.92
CA GLU A 257 -15.18 -23.59 -4.85
C GLU A 257 -14.33 -24.34 -3.80
N PHE A 258 -13.09 -23.90 -3.55
CA PHE A 258 -12.20 -24.45 -2.51
C PHE A 258 -12.44 -23.88 -1.09
N GLY A 259 -13.43 -23.00 -0.90
CA GLY A 259 -13.66 -22.30 0.37
C GLY A 259 -13.96 -23.26 1.54
N ALA A 260 -14.74 -24.31 1.28
CA ALA A 260 -15.05 -25.33 2.30
C ALA A 260 -13.81 -26.11 2.76
N PHE A 261 -12.92 -26.45 1.83
CA PHE A 261 -11.64 -27.11 2.16
C PHE A 261 -10.75 -26.21 3.03
N ILE A 262 -10.65 -24.93 2.66
CA ILE A 262 -9.87 -23.94 3.44
C ILE A 262 -10.42 -23.85 4.87
N MET A 263 -11.74 -23.78 5.04
CA MET A 263 -12.38 -23.74 6.37
C MET A 263 -12.05 -24.99 7.21
N VAL A 264 -12.09 -26.18 6.61
CA VAL A 264 -11.70 -27.42 7.31
C VAL A 264 -10.23 -27.38 7.74
N CYS A 265 -9.34 -26.89 6.88
CA CYS A 265 -7.92 -26.73 7.22
C CYS A 265 -7.70 -25.70 8.34
N GLU A 266 -8.44 -24.60 8.36
CA GLU A 266 -8.37 -23.59 9.43
C GLU A 266 -8.82 -24.18 10.78
N VAL A 267 -9.92 -24.92 10.81
CA VAL A 267 -10.40 -25.61 12.02
C VAL A 267 -9.38 -26.64 12.50
N ALA A 268 -8.84 -27.45 11.59
CA ALA A 268 -7.81 -28.42 11.92
C ALA A 268 -6.54 -27.75 12.48
N PHE A 269 -6.12 -26.62 11.91
CA PHE A 269 -4.98 -25.83 12.39
C PHE A 269 -5.20 -25.37 13.84
N ILE A 270 -6.38 -24.84 14.16
CA ILE A 270 -6.73 -24.42 15.53
C ILE A 270 -6.63 -25.59 16.51
N LEU A 271 -7.15 -26.77 16.14
CA LEU A 271 -7.06 -27.98 16.96
C LEU A 271 -5.60 -28.41 17.20
N PHE A 272 -4.75 -28.34 16.18
CA PHE A 272 -3.31 -28.64 16.33
C PHE A 272 -2.62 -27.67 17.29
N ILE A 273 -2.90 -26.38 17.20
CA ILE A 273 -2.29 -25.37 18.10
C ILE A 273 -2.73 -25.59 19.55
N ILE A 274 -3.99 -25.94 19.80
CA ILE A 274 -4.47 -26.29 21.15
C ILE A 274 -3.72 -27.52 21.67
N GLY A 275 -3.60 -28.58 20.84
CA GLY A 275 -2.86 -29.78 21.18
C GLY A 275 -1.38 -29.51 21.51
N TYR A 276 -0.69 -28.72 20.69
CA TYR A 276 0.70 -28.31 20.94
C TYR A 276 0.82 -27.47 22.21
N THR A 277 -0.12 -26.56 22.46
CA THR A 277 -0.15 -25.74 23.68
C THR A 277 -0.23 -26.62 24.93
N ILE A 278 -1.16 -27.58 24.97
CA ILE A 278 -1.30 -28.51 26.12
C ILE A 278 -0.02 -29.31 26.32
N ARG A 279 0.59 -29.80 25.22
CA ARG A 279 1.84 -30.56 25.27
C ARG A 279 3.00 -29.73 25.83
N GLU A 280 3.18 -28.50 25.36
CA GLU A 280 4.25 -27.62 25.83
C GLU A 280 4.04 -27.18 27.28
N VAL A 281 2.81 -26.87 27.70
CA VAL A 281 2.52 -26.55 29.10
C VAL A 281 2.87 -27.72 30.02
N ARG A 282 2.53 -28.96 29.64
CA ARG A 282 2.91 -30.16 30.41
C ARG A 282 4.42 -30.35 30.46
N ALA A 283 5.13 -30.11 29.36
CA ALA A 283 6.59 -30.21 29.30
C ALA A 283 7.26 -29.18 30.22
N ILE A 284 6.78 -27.93 30.20
CA ILE A 284 7.27 -26.85 31.09
C ILE A 284 7.02 -27.21 32.56
N CYS A 285 5.84 -27.73 32.91
CA CYS A 285 5.53 -28.12 34.28
C CYS A 285 6.42 -29.27 34.80
N LYS A 286 6.80 -30.22 33.92
CA LYS A 286 7.62 -31.38 34.28
C LYS A 286 9.11 -31.04 34.36
N ASP A 287 9.65 -30.38 33.34
CA ASP A 287 11.09 -30.20 33.17
C ASP A 287 11.61 -28.85 33.75
N ARG A 288 10.70 -27.94 34.13
CA ARG A 288 10.95 -26.65 34.79
C ARG A 288 12.15 -25.88 34.19
N LYS A 289 13.27 -25.78 34.93
CA LYS A 289 14.46 -25.03 34.52
C LYS A 289 15.27 -25.74 33.42
N SER A 290 15.22 -27.07 33.35
CA SER A 290 15.92 -27.84 32.31
C SER A 290 15.31 -27.62 30.93
N TYR A 291 13.99 -27.35 30.88
CA TYR A 291 13.29 -27.01 29.63
C TYR A 291 13.91 -25.82 28.90
N PHE A 292 14.30 -24.77 29.64
CA PHE A 292 14.90 -23.55 29.07
C PHE A 292 16.36 -23.70 28.63
N GLN A 293 17.00 -24.84 28.91
CA GLN A 293 18.35 -25.14 28.44
C GLN A 293 18.36 -25.71 27.01
N ASN A 294 17.21 -26.17 26.52
CA ASN A 294 17.10 -26.77 25.19
C ASN A 294 16.71 -25.73 24.13
N TYR A 295 17.60 -25.50 23.15
CA TYR A 295 17.38 -24.59 22.03
C TYR A 295 16.07 -24.86 21.26
N TRP A 296 15.64 -26.12 21.17
CA TRP A 296 14.44 -26.50 20.43
C TRP A 296 13.12 -26.15 21.13
N SER A 297 13.17 -26.00 22.46
CA SER A 297 12.02 -25.56 23.25
C SER A 297 11.64 -24.11 22.90
N TYR A 298 12.63 -23.24 22.66
CA TYR A 298 12.38 -21.88 22.19
C TYR A 298 11.68 -21.85 20.82
N ALA A 299 12.02 -22.77 19.91
CA ALA A 299 11.36 -22.89 18.61
C ALA A 299 9.89 -23.34 18.74
N GLU A 300 9.56 -24.22 19.69
CA GLU A 300 8.15 -24.59 19.98
C GLU A 300 7.36 -23.38 20.51
N ILE A 301 7.92 -22.67 21.49
CA ILE A 301 7.29 -21.47 22.04
C ILE A 301 7.08 -20.41 20.96
N ALA A 302 8.08 -20.19 20.10
CA ALA A 302 8.00 -19.22 19.01
C ALA A 302 6.87 -19.56 18.01
N ILE A 303 6.71 -20.83 17.64
CA ILE A 303 5.60 -21.27 16.76
C ILE A 303 4.25 -21.03 17.43
N ILE A 304 4.11 -21.39 18.71
CA ILE A 304 2.84 -21.23 19.45
C ILE A 304 2.47 -19.74 19.56
N LEU A 305 3.41 -18.89 19.96
CA LEU A 305 3.19 -17.44 20.07
C LEU A 305 2.83 -16.83 18.71
N ALA A 306 3.59 -17.15 17.65
CA ALA A 306 3.30 -16.68 16.30
C ALA A 306 1.92 -17.13 15.81
N SER A 307 1.49 -18.35 16.16
CA SER A 307 0.19 -18.90 15.78
C SER A 307 -0.98 -18.20 16.48
N TYR A 308 -0.83 -17.86 17.77
CA TYR A 308 -1.84 -17.05 18.48
C TYR A 308 -1.92 -15.64 17.90
N SER A 309 -0.78 -14.99 17.61
CA SER A 309 -0.75 -13.68 16.94
C SER A 309 -1.43 -13.73 15.57
N MET A 310 -1.20 -14.80 14.81
CA MET A 310 -1.83 -15.01 13.51
C MET A 310 -3.35 -15.13 13.62
N MET A 311 -3.87 -15.82 14.65
CA MET A 311 -5.31 -15.94 14.91
C MET A 311 -5.94 -14.58 15.26
N ILE A 312 -5.24 -13.75 16.04
CA ILE A 312 -5.70 -12.39 16.37
C ILE A 312 -5.77 -11.53 15.10
N ILE A 313 -4.72 -11.54 14.28
CA ILE A 313 -4.69 -10.78 13.02
C ILE A 313 -5.77 -11.26 12.05
N TYR A 314 -6.03 -12.57 11.99
CA TYR A 314 -7.13 -13.12 11.18
C TYR A 314 -8.49 -12.54 11.61
N LEU A 315 -8.76 -12.48 12.91
CA LEU A 315 -9.98 -11.86 13.44
C LEU A 315 -10.06 -10.36 13.12
N LEU A 316 -8.97 -9.62 13.29
CA LEU A 316 -8.91 -8.20 12.94
C LEU A 316 -9.17 -7.97 11.44
N ARG A 317 -8.59 -8.80 10.58
CA ARG A 317 -8.80 -8.77 9.13
C ARG A 317 -10.26 -9.05 8.77
N TYR A 318 -10.90 -9.99 9.45
CA TYR A 318 -12.32 -10.30 9.28
C TYR A 318 -13.20 -9.09 9.63
N LEU A 319 -12.93 -8.42 10.75
CA LEU A 319 -13.63 -7.21 11.17
C LEU A 319 -13.42 -6.06 10.19
N ALA A 320 -12.18 -5.82 9.74
CA ALA A 320 -11.86 -4.81 8.74
C ALA A 320 -12.60 -5.07 7.42
N THR A 321 -12.65 -6.32 6.97
CA THR A 321 -13.38 -6.73 5.76
C THR A 321 -14.87 -6.45 5.88
N LYS A 322 -15.48 -6.77 7.04
CA LYS A 322 -16.90 -6.45 7.30
C LYS A 322 -17.18 -4.95 7.25
N ALA A 323 -16.30 -4.14 7.83
CA ALA A 323 -16.44 -2.68 7.80
C ALA A 323 -16.38 -2.14 6.35
N VAL A 324 -15.42 -2.62 5.56
CA VAL A 324 -15.30 -2.27 4.13
C VAL A 324 -16.54 -2.66 3.35
N LEU A 325 -17.03 -3.90 3.50
CA LEU A 325 -18.22 -4.37 2.79
C LEU A 325 -19.49 -3.61 3.21
N HIS A 326 -19.58 -3.21 4.47
CA HIS A 326 -20.69 -2.40 4.96
C HIS A 326 -20.74 -1.03 4.26
N VAL A 327 -19.60 -0.34 4.16
CA VAL A 327 -19.49 0.93 3.43
C VAL A 327 -19.80 0.74 1.95
N PHE A 328 -19.22 -0.28 1.33
CA PHE A 328 -19.42 -0.58 -0.09
C PHE A 328 -20.90 -0.85 -0.41
N ARG A 329 -21.59 -1.64 0.42
CA ARG A 329 -23.02 -1.94 0.25
C ARG A 329 -23.91 -0.70 0.42
N ASN A 330 -23.64 0.11 1.45
CA ASN A 330 -24.47 1.29 1.75
C ASN A 330 -24.29 2.42 0.73
N THR A 331 -23.13 2.48 0.07
CA THR A 331 -22.81 3.50 -0.95
C THR A 331 -23.03 3.02 -2.37
N PHE A 332 -23.67 1.85 -2.57
CA PHE A 332 -23.86 1.20 -3.87
C PHE A 332 -22.54 1.07 -4.67
N GLY A 333 -21.44 0.91 -3.96
CA GLY A 333 -20.10 0.74 -4.50
C GLY A 333 -19.42 2.00 -5.01
N ASN A 334 -19.86 3.19 -4.57
CA ASN A 334 -19.24 4.49 -4.91
C ASN A 334 -18.54 5.16 -3.73
N GLY A 335 -18.63 4.60 -2.52
CA GLY A 335 -17.94 5.13 -1.34
C GLY A 335 -16.43 4.95 -1.43
N TYR A 336 -15.68 5.94 -0.91
CA TYR A 336 -14.24 5.79 -0.72
C TYR A 336 -13.95 4.74 0.36
N VAL A 337 -13.06 3.82 0.02
CA VAL A 337 -12.63 2.76 0.92
C VAL A 337 -11.11 2.79 1.00
N ASN A 338 -10.59 3.18 2.15
CA ASN A 338 -9.17 3.06 2.44
C ASN A 338 -8.84 1.61 2.84
N LEU A 339 -8.18 0.87 1.94
CA LEU A 339 -7.77 -0.52 2.17
C LEU A 339 -6.39 -0.65 2.83
N THR A 340 -5.70 0.45 3.12
CA THR A 340 -4.34 0.45 3.68
C THR A 340 -4.27 -0.33 5.00
N TYR A 341 -5.26 -0.17 5.88
CA TYR A 341 -5.31 -0.95 7.13
C TYR A 341 -5.42 -2.46 6.88
N ALA A 342 -6.28 -2.86 5.95
CA ALA A 342 -6.44 -4.27 5.59
C ALA A 342 -5.17 -4.83 4.92
N ALA A 343 -4.44 -4.00 4.18
CA ALA A 343 -3.13 -4.31 3.60
C ALA A 343 -2.11 -4.66 4.67
N MET A 344 -1.95 -3.77 5.65
CA MET A 344 -0.99 -3.96 6.73
C MET A 344 -1.28 -5.23 7.54
N LEU A 345 -2.56 -5.51 7.83
CA LEU A 345 -2.95 -6.76 8.47
C LEU A 345 -2.63 -7.99 7.60
N ASN A 346 -2.86 -7.91 6.28
CA ASN A 346 -2.54 -9.00 5.37
C ASN A 346 -1.01 -9.22 5.25
N GLU A 347 -0.22 -8.16 5.21
CA GLU A 347 1.24 -8.24 5.18
C GLU A 347 1.79 -8.85 6.48
N ALA A 348 1.32 -8.38 7.64
CA ALA A 348 1.67 -8.95 8.95
C ALA A 348 1.28 -10.43 9.06
N TYR A 349 0.10 -10.80 8.56
CA TYR A 349 -0.35 -12.19 8.49
C TYR A 349 0.60 -13.05 7.65
N LEU A 350 0.99 -12.57 6.46
CA LEU A 350 1.92 -13.28 5.58
C LEU A 350 3.30 -13.45 6.23
N TYR A 351 3.83 -12.43 6.90
CA TYR A 351 5.09 -12.54 7.63
C TYR A 351 5.03 -13.60 8.75
N LEU A 352 3.92 -13.67 9.50
CA LEU A 352 3.76 -14.71 10.52
C LEU A 352 3.65 -16.11 9.92
N VAL A 353 2.90 -16.28 8.83
CA VAL A 353 2.81 -17.56 8.11
C VAL A 353 4.19 -17.99 7.61
N SER A 354 4.94 -17.08 7.00
CA SER A 354 6.31 -17.33 6.54
C SER A 354 7.25 -17.70 7.68
N PHE A 355 7.15 -17.03 8.83
CA PHE A 355 7.94 -17.33 10.01
C PHE A 355 7.62 -18.73 10.57
N ILE A 356 6.34 -19.08 10.72
CA ILE A 356 5.91 -20.41 11.19
C ILE A 356 6.40 -21.49 10.20
N GLY A 357 6.24 -21.26 8.90
CA GLY A 357 6.71 -22.17 7.86
C GLY A 357 8.23 -22.37 7.88
N PHE A 358 9.00 -21.30 8.08
CA PHE A 358 10.45 -21.35 8.21
C PHE A 358 10.89 -22.18 9.42
N VAL A 359 10.36 -21.88 10.62
CA VAL A 359 10.71 -22.62 11.84
C VAL A 359 10.24 -24.08 11.74
N GLY A 360 9.03 -24.31 11.21
CA GLY A 360 8.52 -25.66 10.94
C GLY A 360 9.42 -26.48 10.02
N SER A 361 9.97 -25.85 8.98
CA SER A 361 10.92 -26.49 8.06
C SER A 361 12.23 -26.88 8.77
N LEU A 362 12.76 -26.03 9.65
CA LEU A 362 13.95 -26.36 10.46
C LEU A 362 13.71 -27.56 11.37
N LYS A 363 12.51 -27.69 11.95
CA LYS A 363 12.15 -28.86 12.77
C LYS A 363 12.02 -30.12 11.95
N PHE A 364 11.48 -30.02 10.73
CA PHE A 364 11.42 -31.16 9.82
C PHE A 364 12.83 -31.69 9.50
N ILE A 365 13.79 -30.80 9.24
CA ILE A 365 15.20 -31.18 9.01
C ILE A 365 15.77 -31.92 10.24
N LYS A 366 15.46 -31.47 11.46
CA LYS A 366 15.86 -32.18 12.69
C LYS A 366 15.34 -33.62 12.72
N LEU A 367 14.08 -33.85 12.32
CA LEU A 367 13.48 -35.19 12.26
C LEU A 367 14.16 -36.06 11.19
N LEU A 368 14.71 -35.47 10.13
CA LEU A 368 15.47 -36.21 9.11
C LEU A 368 16.89 -36.62 9.58
N ARG A 369 17.43 -36.00 10.64
CA ARG A 369 18.74 -36.38 11.22
C ARG A 369 18.76 -37.81 11.77
N PHE A 370 17.60 -38.43 11.99
CA PHE A 370 17.51 -39.85 12.34
C PHE A 370 17.95 -40.80 11.21
N ASN A 371 18.16 -40.30 10.00
CA ASN A 371 18.81 -41.06 8.94
C ASN A 371 20.33 -41.07 9.14
N LYS A 372 20.92 -42.26 9.34
CA LYS A 372 22.37 -42.47 9.55
C LYS A 372 23.27 -41.78 8.51
N ARG A 373 22.83 -41.62 7.25
CA ARG A 373 23.62 -40.94 6.20
C ARG A 373 23.67 -39.42 6.37
N ILE A 374 22.64 -38.81 6.97
CA ILE A 374 22.50 -37.36 7.13
C ILE A 374 23.04 -36.91 8.51
N GLY A 375 22.98 -37.78 9.52
CA GLY A 375 23.47 -37.49 10.87
C GLY A 375 24.99 -37.31 11.00
N MET A 376 25.79 -37.66 9.97
CA MET A 376 27.25 -37.53 9.96
C MET A 376 27.76 -36.15 9.52
N CYS A 377 26.92 -35.29 8.93
CA CYS A 377 27.26 -33.89 8.75
C CYS A 377 27.06 -33.19 10.09
N LYS A 378 28.17 -32.96 10.80
CA LYS A 378 28.21 -32.23 12.08
C LYS A 378 28.15 -30.73 11.84
#